data_AF-A0A0H4PIJ6-F1
#
_entry.id   AF-A0A0H4PIJ6-F1
#
_cell.length_a   1.000
_cell.length_b   1.000
_cell.length_c   1.000
_cell.angle_alpha   90.00
_cell.angle_beta   90.00
_cell.angle_gamma   90.00
#
_symmetry.space_group_name_H-M   'P 1'
#
loop_
_entity.id
_entity.type
_entity.pdbx_description
1 polymer ?
#
loop_
_entity_poly.entity_id
_entity_poly.type
_entity_poly.pdbx_seq_one_letter_code
_entity_poly.pdbx_strand_id
1 'polypeptide(L)'
;MMNKITILALALTLHSCANSTSEQKSNVLELEIDAPLLIEFETQETELSDALDLIIGHLRAKNAPLDSLYLMGYQTDSIPGKFDIGHYQNFVSRALVMQDNARVDSILKYDTVEFMEPIYIPPTGNLSGYERFILYNPETGELIDFLYQ
;
A
#
# COMPACT_ATOMS: atom_id res chain seq x y z
N MET A 1 58.09 36.24 51.03
CA MET A 1 57.10 37.32 51.23
C MET A 1 55.89 37.04 50.33
N MET A 2 54.74 36.83 50.98
CA MET A 2 53.33 37.01 50.55
C MET A 2 52.87 36.68 49.11
N ASN A 3 51.98 35.68 49.07
CA ASN A 3 50.68 35.63 48.39
C ASN A 3 50.48 36.34 47.05
N LYS A 4 49.94 35.58 46.07
CA LYS A 4 48.56 35.79 45.60
C LYS A 4 48.08 34.58 44.79
N ILE A 5 47.03 33.95 45.31
CA ILE A 5 46.13 33.09 44.55
C ILE A 5 45.37 33.99 43.59
N THR A 6 45.44 33.70 42.29
CA THR A 6 44.53 34.27 41.30
C THR A 6 43.86 33.10 40.60
N ILE A 7 42.63 32.81 41.02
CA ILE A 7 41.70 31.96 40.29
C ILE A 7 41.28 32.76 39.06
N LEU A 8 41.63 32.29 37.87
CA LEU A 8 41.06 32.80 36.63
C LEU A 8 40.37 31.63 35.93
N ALA A 9 39.06 31.53 36.16
CA ALA A 9 38.16 30.75 35.35
C ALA A 9 38.04 31.43 33.98
N LEU A 10 38.24 30.70 32.88
CA LEU A 10 37.82 31.18 31.57
C LEU A 10 37.36 30.01 30.68
N ALA A 11 36.05 29.86 30.67
CA ALA A 11 35.17 29.47 29.57
C ALA A 11 35.65 28.38 28.59
N LEU A 12 35.29 27.12 28.87
CA LEU A 12 35.01 26.14 27.82
C LEU A 12 33.71 26.55 27.10
N THR A 13 33.83 27.21 25.96
CA THR A 13 32.71 27.35 25.01
C THR A 13 32.50 26.01 24.33
N LEU A 14 31.76 25.12 25.00
CA LEU A 14 31.06 24.02 24.34
C LEU A 14 30.13 24.66 23.31
N HIS A 15 30.57 24.71 22.05
CA HIS A 15 29.68 24.89 20.92
C HIS A 15 28.80 23.65 20.91
N SER A 16 27.66 23.71 21.62
CA SER A 16 26.56 22.86 21.26
C SER A 16 26.20 23.26 19.84
N CYS A 17 26.60 22.43 18.87
CA CYS A 17 25.79 22.27 17.70
C CYS A 17 24.44 21.79 18.24
N ALA A 18 23.56 22.76 18.50
CA ALA A 18 22.15 22.51 18.54
C ALA A 18 21.80 21.93 17.18
N ASN A 19 21.91 20.60 17.05
CA ASN A 19 21.09 19.88 16.10
C ASN A 19 19.68 20.23 16.54
N SER A 20 19.10 21.23 15.88
CA SER A 20 17.66 21.29 15.72
C SER A 20 17.29 19.98 15.01
N THR A 21 17.14 18.91 15.79
CA THR A 21 16.20 17.85 15.48
C THR A 21 14.84 18.53 15.46
N SER A 22 14.60 19.21 14.34
CA SER A 22 13.30 19.23 13.71
C SER A 22 12.89 17.76 13.74
N GLU A 23 12.03 17.41 14.69
CA GLU A 23 11.19 16.23 14.58
C GLU A 23 10.44 16.42 13.26
N GLN A 24 11.08 15.97 12.18
CA GLN A 24 10.42 15.78 10.91
C GLN A 24 9.45 14.66 11.23
N LYS A 25 8.25 15.05 11.64
CA LYS A 25 7.11 14.18 11.83
C LYS A 25 7.03 13.40 10.52
N SER A 26 7.52 12.16 10.54
CA SER A 26 7.43 11.29 9.38
C SER A 26 5.96 11.25 9.07
N ASN A 27 5.55 11.84 7.94
CA ASN A 27 4.21 11.64 7.42
C ASN A 27 4.19 10.18 6.97
N VAL A 28 4.02 9.27 7.93
CA VAL A 28 3.78 7.87 7.67
C VAL A 28 2.46 7.85 6.92
N LEU A 29 2.49 7.39 5.69
CA LEU A 29 1.30 7.16 4.88
C LEU A 29 0.51 6.07 5.60
N GLU A 30 -0.62 6.44 6.20
CA GLU A 30 -1.52 5.46 6.79
C GLU A 30 -2.22 4.72 5.64
N LEU A 31 -1.88 3.44 5.50
CA LEU A 31 -2.40 2.58 4.46
C LEU A 31 -3.54 1.75 5.03
N GLU A 32 -4.76 2.08 4.64
CA GLU A 32 -5.93 1.27 4.92
C GLU A 32 -6.13 0.30 3.75
N ILE A 33 -6.05 -1.00 4.05
CA ILE A 33 -6.23 -2.10 3.09
C ILE A 33 -7.38 -2.96 3.60
N ASP A 34 -8.56 -2.75 3.03
CA ASP A 34 -9.78 -3.49 3.39
C ASP A 34 -9.83 -4.89 2.77
N ALA A 35 -9.02 -5.13 1.74
CA ALA A 35 -8.95 -6.42 1.06
C ALA A 35 -8.13 -7.41 1.89
N PRO A 36 -8.54 -8.68 2.01
CA PRO A 36 -7.78 -9.71 2.68
C PRO A 36 -6.58 -10.15 1.85
N LEU A 37 -5.48 -10.52 2.50
CA LEU A 37 -4.37 -11.21 1.85
C LEU A 37 -4.89 -12.50 1.22
N LEU A 38 -4.48 -12.77 -0.02
CA LEU A 38 -4.97 -13.92 -0.80
C LEU A 38 -4.73 -15.24 -0.06
N ILE A 39 -3.57 -15.37 0.59
CA ILE A 39 -3.18 -16.57 1.33
C ILE A 39 -3.82 -16.69 2.72
N GLU A 40 -4.46 -15.63 3.22
CA GLU A 40 -5.12 -15.59 4.53
C GLU A 40 -6.64 -15.60 4.40
N PHE A 41 -7.17 -15.60 3.18
CA PHE A 41 -8.61 -15.62 2.96
C PHE A 41 -9.19 -17.00 3.29
N GLU A 42 -10.02 -17.05 4.32
CA GLU A 42 -10.73 -18.26 4.76
C GLU A 42 -12.22 -18.20 4.37
N THR A 43 -12.76 -19.30 3.86
CA THR A 43 -14.18 -19.45 3.52
C THR A 43 -14.68 -20.85 3.89
N GLN A 44 -15.99 -20.97 4.15
CA GLN A 44 -16.65 -22.27 4.33
C GLN A 44 -17.22 -22.82 3.01
N GLU A 45 -17.20 -22.03 1.94
CA GLU A 45 -17.66 -22.44 0.62
C GLU A 45 -16.60 -23.30 -0.07
N THR A 46 -16.87 -24.60 -0.20
CA THR A 46 -15.93 -25.57 -0.77
C THR A 46 -15.46 -25.19 -2.17
N GLU A 47 -16.37 -24.78 -3.05
CA GLU A 47 -16.03 -24.41 -4.43
C GLU A 47 -15.08 -23.19 -4.49
N LEU A 48 -15.31 -22.20 -3.61
CA LEU A 48 -14.44 -21.04 -3.51
C LEU A 48 -13.08 -21.40 -2.91
N SER A 49 -13.06 -22.23 -1.87
CA SER A 49 -11.83 -22.74 -1.26
C SER A 49 -10.96 -23.49 -2.27
N ASP A 50 -11.55 -24.41 -3.03
CA ASP A 50 -10.85 -25.20 -4.03
C ASP A 50 -10.28 -24.32 -5.15
N ALA A 51 -11.05 -23.33 -5.61
CA ALA A 51 -10.60 -22.36 -6.60
C ALA A 51 -9.40 -21.54 -6.09
N LEU A 52 -9.45 -21.07 -4.84
CA LEU A 52 -8.38 -20.29 -4.24
C LEU A 52 -7.10 -21.11 -4.05
N ASP A 53 -7.21 -22.36 -3.61
CA ASP A 53 -6.05 -23.26 -3.49
C ASP A 53 -5.34 -23.47 -4.83
N LEU A 54 -6.11 -23.67 -5.90
CA LEU A 54 -5.58 -23.81 -7.26
C LEU A 54 -4.91 -22.52 -7.74
N ILE A 55 -5.57 -21.37 -7.54
CA ILE A 55 -5.04 -20.04 -7.90
C ILE A 55 -3.73 -19.76 -7.16
N ILE A 56 -3.69 -19.98 -5.85
CA ILE A 56 -2.50 -19.79 -5.02
C ILE A 56 -1.38 -20.71 -5.48
N GLY A 57 -1.68 -21.99 -5.77
CA GLY A 57 -0.72 -22.95 -6.31
C GLY A 57 -0.13 -22.51 -7.64
N HIS A 58 -0.97 -22.04 -8.57
CA HIS A 58 -0.57 -21.51 -9.87
C HIS A 58 0.33 -20.27 -9.74
N LEU A 59 -0.05 -19.30 -8.91
CA LEU A 59 0.72 -18.09 -8.69
C LEU A 59 2.05 -18.38 -7.99
N ARG A 60 2.09 -19.34 -7.06
CA ARG A 60 3.33 -19.83 -6.44
C ARG A 60 4.28 -20.42 -7.49
N ALA A 61 3.76 -21.23 -8.41
CA ALA A 61 4.55 -21.83 -9.49
C ALA A 61 5.13 -20.78 -10.45
N LYS A 62 4.47 -19.63 -10.58
CA LYS A 62 4.96 -18.46 -11.35
C LYS A 62 5.89 -17.54 -10.56
N ASN A 63 6.28 -17.90 -9.33
CA ASN A 63 7.06 -17.07 -8.41
C ASN A 63 6.43 -15.70 -8.12
N ALA A 64 5.10 -15.63 -8.03
CA ALA A 64 4.42 -14.41 -7.61
C ALA A 64 4.63 -14.12 -6.10
N PRO A 65 4.69 -12.85 -5.68
CA PRO A 65 4.90 -12.45 -4.28
C PRO A 65 3.58 -12.60 -3.49
N LEU A 66 3.24 -13.82 -3.11
CA LEU A 66 1.95 -14.14 -2.46
C LEU A 66 1.70 -13.37 -1.16
N ASP A 67 2.75 -12.97 -0.45
CA ASP A 67 2.70 -12.15 0.76
C ASP A 67 2.29 -10.69 0.51
N SER A 68 2.19 -10.31 -0.76
CA SER A 68 1.84 -8.96 -1.21
C SER A 68 0.63 -8.98 -2.15
N LEU A 69 -0.07 -10.11 -2.27
CA LEU A 69 -1.27 -10.27 -3.11
C LEU A 69 -2.53 -10.33 -2.26
N TYR A 70 -3.54 -9.60 -2.70
CA TYR A 70 -4.81 -9.40 -2.01
C TYR A 70 -5.96 -9.81 -2.91
N LEU A 71 -6.98 -10.47 -2.34
CA LEU A 71 -8.20 -10.82 -3.06
C LEU A 71 -9.12 -9.60 -3.08
N MET A 72 -9.13 -8.88 -4.21
CA MET A 72 -9.90 -7.64 -4.37
C MET A 72 -11.38 -7.91 -4.62
N GLY A 73 -11.69 -9.03 -5.26
CA GLY A 73 -13.04 -9.45 -5.54
C GLY A 73 -13.09 -10.83 -6.19
N TYR A 74 -14.25 -11.47 -6.12
CA TYR A 74 -14.48 -12.74 -6.78
C TYR A 74 -15.96 -12.91 -7.18
N GLN A 75 -16.20 -13.76 -8.16
CA GLN A 75 -17.54 -14.15 -8.61
C GLN A 75 -17.52 -15.65 -8.99
N THR A 76 -18.20 -16.49 -8.21
CA THR A 76 -18.26 -17.94 -8.40
C THR A 76 -19.62 -18.43 -8.91
N ASP A 77 -20.63 -17.56 -8.97
CA ASP A 77 -21.98 -17.87 -9.48
C ASP A 77 -22.06 -17.94 -11.02
N SER A 78 -20.92 -17.75 -11.71
CA SER A 78 -20.78 -17.85 -13.16
C SER A 78 -19.64 -18.78 -13.53
N ILE A 79 -19.76 -19.48 -14.67
CA ILE A 79 -18.67 -20.29 -15.25
C ILE A 79 -18.16 -19.57 -16.51
N PRO A 80 -16.86 -19.23 -16.59
CA PRO A 80 -15.84 -19.41 -15.57
C PRO A 80 -16.03 -18.46 -14.37
N GLY A 81 -15.62 -18.93 -13.18
CA GLY A 81 -15.50 -18.09 -12.00
C GLY A 81 -14.42 -17.04 -12.20
N LYS A 82 -14.57 -15.87 -11.58
CA LYS A 82 -13.70 -14.70 -11.80
C LYS A 82 -13.06 -14.28 -10.49
N PHE A 83 -11.79 -13.92 -10.55
CA PHE A 83 -11.01 -13.51 -9.39
C PHE A 83 -10.18 -12.28 -9.76
N ASP A 84 -10.32 -11.22 -8.98
CA ASP A 84 -9.51 -10.01 -9.08
C ASP A 84 -8.49 -9.99 -7.95
N ILE A 85 -7.21 -9.91 -8.30
CA ILE A 85 -6.09 -10.00 -7.38
C ILE A 85 -5.22 -8.75 -7.54
N GLY A 86 -5.14 -7.98 -6.47
CA GLY A 86 -4.36 -6.75 -6.39
C GLY A 86 -3.03 -6.98 -5.68
N HIS A 87 -2.02 -6.21 -6.05
CA HIS A 87 -0.76 -6.18 -5.31
C HIS A 87 -0.73 -5.00 -4.32
N TYR A 88 0.05 -5.13 -3.25
CA TYR A 88 0.29 -4.08 -2.25
C TYR A 88 0.52 -2.68 -2.85
N GLN A 89 1.28 -2.62 -3.96
CA GLN A 89 1.61 -1.37 -4.67
C GLN A 89 0.38 -0.59 -5.15
N ASN A 90 -0.75 -1.25 -5.42
CA ASN A 90 -2.00 -0.56 -5.79
C ASN A 90 -2.51 0.30 -4.64
N PHE A 91 -2.46 -0.21 -3.41
CA PHE A 91 -2.90 0.53 -2.22
C PHE A 91 -1.95 1.69 -1.93
N VAL A 92 -0.64 1.47 -2.04
CA VAL A 92 0.37 2.53 -1.91
C VAL A 92 0.12 3.66 -2.91
N SER A 93 -0.06 3.30 -4.19
CA SER A 93 -0.26 4.27 -5.26
C SER A 93 -1.56 5.06 -5.06
N ARG A 94 -2.64 4.38 -4.65
CA ARG A 94 -3.92 5.03 -4.30
C ARG A 94 -3.75 6.02 -3.16
N ALA A 95 -3.10 5.61 -2.06
CA ALA A 95 -2.90 6.47 -0.90
C ALA A 95 -2.01 7.68 -1.20
N LEU A 96 -0.98 7.53 -2.03
CA LEU A 96 -0.16 8.66 -2.50
C LEU A 96 -0.99 9.67 -3.30
N VAL A 97 -1.84 9.21 -4.21
CA VAL A 97 -2.71 10.13 -4.97
C VAL A 97 -3.73 10.82 -4.05
N MET A 98 -4.31 10.11 -3.09
CA MET A 98 -5.22 10.72 -2.11
C MET A 98 -4.50 11.77 -1.25
N GLN A 99 -3.26 11.51 -0.84
CA GLN A 99 -2.45 12.47 -0.11
C GLN A 99 -2.12 13.70 -0.96
N ASP A 100 -1.75 13.52 -2.23
CA ASP A 100 -1.48 14.62 -3.14
C ASP A 100 -2.72 15.47 -3.41
N ASN A 101 -3.88 14.84 -3.57
CA ASN A 101 -5.16 15.55 -3.71
C ASN A 101 -5.48 16.36 -2.45
N ALA A 102 -5.38 15.76 -1.26
CA ALA A 102 -5.59 16.48 0.00
C ALA A 102 -4.61 17.66 0.18
N ARG A 103 -3.35 17.49 -0.26
CA ARG A 103 -2.35 18.56 -0.27
C ARG A 103 -2.77 19.68 -1.22
N VAL A 104 -3.18 19.36 -2.44
CA VAL A 104 -3.66 20.33 -3.44
C VAL A 104 -4.86 21.10 -2.90
N ASP A 105 -5.86 20.43 -2.33
CA ASP A 105 -7.03 21.09 -1.72
C ASP A 105 -6.65 22.04 -0.58
N SER A 106 -5.68 21.63 0.26
CA SER A 106 -5.19 22.44 1.37
C SER A 106 -4.43 23.71 0.92
N ILE A 107 -3.75 23.64 -0.22
CA ILE A 107 -3.04 24.78 -0.85
C ILE A 107 -4.05 25.67 -1.56
N LEU A 108 -5.03 25.07 -2.21
CA LEU A 108 -5.97 25.80 -3.05
C LEU A 108 -6.97 26.64 -2.28
N LYS A 109 -7.35 26.31 -1.02
CA LYS A 109 -8.20 27.11 -0.10
C LYS A 109 -8.86 28.32 -0.78
N TYR A 110 -9.76 28.06 -1.73
CA TYR A 110 -10.47 29.09 -2.47
C TYR A 110 -11.75 29.39 -1.68
N ASP A 111 -11.97 30.68 -1.45
CA ASP A 111 -13.07 31.28 -0.68
C ASP A 111 -14.44 31.16 -1.40
N THR A 112 -14.65 30.12 -2.20
CA THR A 112 -15.85 29.94 -3.03
C THR A 112 -16.28 28.47 -3.03
N VAL A 113 -17.36 28.22 -2.28
CA VAL A 113 -18.50 27.34 -2.57
C VAL A 113 -18.27 26.27 -3.67
N GLU A 114 -18.46 25.01 -3.26
CA GLU A 114 -18.40 23.73 -4.01
C GLU A 114 -17.09 22.95 -3.89
N PHE A 115 -17.10 22.06 -2.89
CA PHE A 115 -16.15 20.95 -2.73
C PHE A 115 -16.21 20.09 -4.01
N MET A 116 -15.21 20.18 -4.87
CA MET A 116 -15.02 19.17 -5.92
C MET A 116 -14.45 17.92 -5.24
N GLU A 117 -15.18 16.80 -5.29
CA GLU A 117 -14.62 15.51 -4.88
C GLU A 117 -13.38 15.22 -5.76
N PRO A 118 -12.21 14.94 -5.16
CA PRO A 118 -11.04 14.60 -5.93
C PRO A 118 -11.29 13.32 -6.73
N ILE A 119 -11.35 13.43 -8.06
CA ILE A 119 -11.50 12.28 -8.96
C ILE A 119 -10.17 11.53 -8.99
N TYR A 120 -10.10 10.41 -8.26
CA TYR A 120 -9.01 9.46 -8.40
C TYR A 120 -9.14 8.75 -9.75
N ILE A 121 -8.26 9.07 -10.69
CA ILE A 121 -8.04 8.26 -11.88
C ILE A 121 -6.93 7.28 -11.51
N PRO A 122 -7.24 5.98 -11.29
CA PRO A 122 -6.19 4.99 -11.06
C PRO A 122 -5.22 5.02 -12.25
N PRO A 123 -3.93 4.80 -12.02
CA PRO A 123 -3.01 4.55 -13.12
C PRO A 123 -3.57 3.41 -13.98
N THR A 124 -3.69 3.62 -15.28
CA THR A 124 -3.98 2.54 -16.23
C THR A 124 -2.77 1.62 -16.25
N GLY A 125 -2.90 0.36 -15.86
CA GLY A 125 -1.76 -0.54 -15.84
C GLY A 125 -1.69 -1.55 -14.70
N ASN A 126 -0.94 -2.61 -14.98
CA ASN A 126 -0.26 -3.44 -13.99
C ASN A 126 0.88 -2.65 -13.32
N LEU A 127 0.57 -1.87 -12.28
CA LEU A 127 1.56 -1.02 -11.61
C LEU A 127 2.72 -1.80 -11.00
N SER A 128 2.47 -3.02 -10.52
CA SER A 128 3.49 -3.85 -9.87
C SER A 128 4.06 -4.95 -10.76
N GLY A 129 3.41 -5.26 -11.88
CA GLY A 129 3.67 -6.51 -12.63
C GLY A 129 2.98 -7.73 -12.01
N TYR A 130 2.26 -7.56 -10.88
CA TYR A 130 1.62 -8.63 -10.12
C TYR A 130 0.10 -8.54 -10.00
N GLU A 131 -0.55 -7.53 -10.59
CA GLU A 131 -2.02 -7.50 -10.67
C GLU A 131 -2.53 -8.59 -11.61
N ARG A 132 -3.56 -9.34 -11.21
CA ARG A 132 -4.08 -10.48 -11.97
C ARG A 132 -5.60 -10.44 -12.02
N PHE A 133 -6.14 -10.75 -13.19
CA PHE A 133 -7.51 -11.19 -13.33
C PHE A 133 -7.49 -12.66 -13.74
N ILE A 134 -8.07 -13.54 -12.92
CA ILE A 134 -8.01 -14.98 -13.16
C ILE A 134 -9.42 -15.51 -13.41
N LEU A 135 -9.55 -16.29 -14.48
CA LEU A 135 -10.73 -17.08 -14.77
C LEU A 135 -10.47 -18.53 -14.37
N TYR A 136 -11.39 -19.12 -13.62
CA TYR A 136 -11.33 -20.51 -13.18
C TYR A 136 -12.54 -21.28 -13.68
N ASN A 137 -12.31 -22.41 -14.35
CA ASN A 137 -13.38 -23.33 -14.72
C ASN A 137 -13.44 -24.50 -13.72
N PRO A 138 -14.47 -24.58 -12.85
CA PRO A 138 -14.57 -25.64 -11.87
C PRO A 138 -14.80 -27.04 -12.47
N GLU A 139 -15.32 -27.12 -13.70
CA GLU A 139 -15.57 -28.40 -14.36
C GLU A 139 -14.29 -29.02 -14.92
N THR A 140 -13.35 -28.19 -15.40
CA THR A 140 -12.12 -28.65 -16.06
C THR A 140 -10.87 -28.46 -15.20
N GLY A 141 -10.94 -27.64 -14.14
CA GLY A 141 -9.78 -27.22 -13.35
C GLY A 141 -8.87 -26.23 -14.09
N GLU A 142 -9.31 -25.69 -15.24
CA GLU A 142 -8.50 -24.78 -16.05
C GLU A 142 -8.46 -23.37 -15.43
N LEU A 143 -7.27 -22.76 -15.49
CA LEU A 143 -7.02 -21.37 -15.08
C LEU A 143 -6.56 -20.56 -16.30
N ILE A 144 -7.23 -19.44 -16.55
CA ILE A 144 -6.77 -18.42 -17.49
C ILE A 144 -6.34 -17.21 -16.67
N ASP A 145 -5.05 -16.91 -16.75
CA ASP A 145 -4.40 -15.87 -15.95
C ASP A 145 -4.06 -14.66 -16.84
N PHE A 146 -4.77 -13.57 -16.61
CA PHE A 146 -4.55 -12.30 -17.28
C PHE A 146 -3.77 -11.35 -16.37
N LEU A 147 -2.71 -10.75 -16.92
CA LEU A 147 -2.13 -9.55 -16.35
C LEU A 147 -3.13 -8.41 -16.53
N TYR A 148 -3.54 -7.75 -15.44
CA TYR A 148 -4.38 -6.55 -15.52
C TYR A 148 -3.64 -5.49 -16.37
N GLN A 149 -4.32 -4.87 -17.33
CA GLN A 149 -3.73 -3.91 -18.29
C GLN A 149 -4.00 -2.45 -17.93
#